data_AF-A0A0B6AWL8-F1
#
_entry.id   AF-A0A0B6AWL8-F1
#
_cell.length_a   1.000
_cell.length_b   1.000
_cell.length_c   1.000
_cell.angle_alpha   90.00
_cell.angle_beta   90.00
_cell.angle_gamma   90.00
#
_symmetry.space_group_name_H-M   'P 1'
#
loop_
_entity.id
_entity.type
_entity.pdbx_description
1 polymer ?
#
loop_
_entity_poly.entity_id
_entity_poly.type
_entity_poly.pdbx_seq_one_letter_code
_entity_poly.pdbx_strand_id
1 'polypeptide(L)'
;MKRKSRGMDRLIAFIIVGAMVLIILAILMVSYFFGFIGFLKVMGVEYESYWAICLFLFLIFVFGSITELFSKVLIFLMKNARLNRVLFITSAAFVDIFFTFLSVYIADLLVSGITVSILAVTLLSVLFFLMESALDSEFLRKKTS
;
A
#
# COMPACT_ATOMS: atom_id res chain seq x y z
N MET A 1 11.95 -53.51 -6.02
CA MET A 1 12.30 -52.27 -5.27
C MET A 1 12.34 -50.97 -6.10
N LYS A 2 12.49 -50.98 -7.43
CA LYS A 2 12.61 -49.75 -8.28
C LYS A 2 11.40 -48.79 -8.31
N ARG A 3 10.19 -49.22 -7.94
CA ARG A 3 8.98 -48.36 -7.95
C ARG A 3 8.90 -47.43 -6.74
N LYS A 4 9.51 -47.80 -5.61
CA LYS A 4 9.46 -47.03 -4.35
C LYS A 4 10.38 -45.80 -4.37
N SER A 5 11.54 -45.85 -5.03
CA SER A 5 12.45 -44.69 -5.11
C SER A 5 11.84 -43.57 -5.97
N ARG A 6 11.24 -43.92 -7.12
CA ARG A 6 10.70 -42.94 -8.08
C ARG A 6 9.60 -42.03 -7.50
N GLY A 7 8.85 -42.51 -6.51
CA GLY A 7 7.87 -41.71 -5.77
C GLY A 7 8.53 -40.79 -4.74
N MET A 8 9.58 -41.27 -4.06
CA MET A 8 10.36 -40.51 -3.10
C MET A 8 11.14 -39.37 -3.78
N ASP A 9 11.70 -39.62 -4.96
CA ASP A 9 12.41 -38.63 -5.77
C ASP A 9 11.49 -37.45 -6.19
N ARG A 10 10.23 -37.76 -6.53
CA ARG A 10 9.22 -36.74 -6.85
C ARG A 10 8.78 -35.93 -5.64
N LEU A 11 8.69 -36.58 -4.47
CA LEU A 11 8.31 -35.95 -3.21
C LEU A 11 9.41 -34.99 -2.75
N ILE A 12 10.68 -35.40 -2.87
CA ILE A 12 11.85 -34.57 -2.61
C ILE A 12 11.89 -33.38 -3.57
N ALA A 13 11.67 -33.60 -4.88
CA ALA A 13 11.61 -32.51 -5.85
C ALA A 13 10.51 -31.49 -5.53
N PHE A 14 9.31 -31.96 -5.15
CA PHE A 14 8.21 -31.09 -4.74
C PHE A 14 8.54 -30.27 -3.49
N ILE A 15 9.19 -30.89 -2.49
CA ILE A 15 9.65 -30.19 -1.28
C ILE A 15 10.69 -29.12 -1.63
N ILE A 16 11.66 -29.42 -2.51
CA ILE A 16 12.69 -28.47 -2.91
C ILE A 16 12.07 -27.27 -3.64
N VAL A 17 11.20 -27.51 -4.62
CA VAL A 17 10.51 -26.44 -5.35
C VAL A 17 9.62 -25.62 -4.42
N GLY A 18 8.86 -26.29 -3.54
CA GLY A 18 8.02 -25.63 -2.54
C GLY A 18 8.85 -24.75 -1.59
N ALA A 19 9.97 -25.27 -1.10
CA ALA A 19 10.90 -24.53 -0.25
C ALA A 19 11.50 -23.31 -0.99
N MET A 20 11.91 -23.46 -2.25
CA MET A 20 12.40 -22.34 -3.06
C MET A 20 11.37 -21.23 -3.19
N VAL A 21 10.11 -21.58 -3.49
CA VAL A 21 9.02 -20.59 -3.59
C VAL A 21 8.80 -19.88 -2.25
N LEU A 22 8.80 -20.63 -1.14
CA LEU A 22 8.66 -20.04 0.20
C LEU A 22 9.82 -19.11 0.57
N ILE A 23 11.06 -19.47 0.21
CA ILE A 23 12.25 -18.64 0.45
C ILE A 23 12.14 -17.34 -0.35
N ILE A 24 11.76 -17.40 -1.62
CA ILE A 24 11.57 -16.22 -2.46
C ILE A 24 10.50 -15.30 -1.85
N LEU A 25 9.35 -15.88 -1.45
CA LEU A 25 8.27 -15.12 -0.85
C LEU A 25 8.70 -14.47 0.48
N ALA A 26 9.48 -15.17 1.30
CA ALA A 26 10.02 -14.65 2.55
C ALA A 26 10.99 -13.49 2.30
N ILE A 27 11.90 -13.60 1.33
CA ILE A 27 12.83 -12.52 0.95
C ILE A 27 12.05 -11.30 0.47
N LEU A 28 11.03 -11.48 -0.38
CA LEU A 28 10.17 -10.39 -0.84
C LEU A 28 9.48 -9.69 0.34
N MET A 29 8.87 -10.46 1.24
CA MET A 29 8.17 -9.93 2.41
C MET A 29 9.10 -9.14 3.33
N VAL A 30 10.28 -9.70 3.65
CA VAL A 30 11.29 -9.03 4.48
C VAL A 30 11.82 -7.77 3.81
N SER A 31 12.11 -7.82 2.50
CA SER A 31 12.61 -6.65 1.76
C SER A 31 11.59 -5.51 1.73
N TYR A 32 10.31 -5.84 1.55
CA TYR A 32 9.23 -4.86 1.58
C TYR A 32 9.07 -4.25 2.97
N PHE A 33 9.04 -5.09 4.01
CA PHE A 33 8.93 -4.64 5.40
C PHE A 33 10.13 -3.77 5.80
N PHE A 34 11.34 -4.16 5.42
CA PHE A 34 12.55 -3.39 5.68
C PHE A 34 12.55 -2.05 4.93
N GLY A 35 12.11 -2.04 3.67
CA GLY A 35 11.93 -0.81 2.90
C GLY A 35 10.92 0.14 3.56
N PHE A 36 9.81 -0.39 4.07
CA PHE A 36 8.81 0.39 4.79
C PHE A 36 9.32 0.97 6.10
N ILE A 37 10.03 0.17 6.91
CA ILE A 37 10.68 0.66 8.14
C ILE A 37 11.69 1.77 7.84
N GLY A 38 12.53 1.57 6.82
CA GLY A 38 13.51 2.56 6.39
C GLY A 38 12.83 3.86 5.96
N PHE A 39 11.74 3.75 5.20
CA PHE A 39 10.93 4.88 4.78
C PHE A 39 10.32 5.64 5.98
N LEU A 40 9.70 4.94 6.93
CA LEU A 40 9.14 5.54 8.14
C LEU A 40 10.21 6.30 8.94
N LYS A 41 11.41 5.74 9.05
CA LYS A 41 12.53 6.38 9.75
C LYS A 41 13.01 7.64 9.03
N VAL A 42 13.09 7.64 7.70
CA VAL A 42 13.44 8.83 6.91
C VAL A 42 12.37 9.91 7.06
N MET A 43 11.11 9.53 7.16
CA MET A 43 9.99 10.44 7.41
C MET A 43 9.93 10.95 8.87
N GLY A 44 10.81 10.50 9.76
CA GLY A 44 10.85 10.92 11.15
C GLY A 44 9.70 10.34 11.99
N VAL A 45 9.18 9.17 11.61
CA VAL A 45 8.20 8.43 12.42
C VAL A 45 8.92 7.68 13.52
N GLU A 46 8.52 7.93 14.76
CA GLU A 46 9.02 7.18 15.92
C GLU A 46 8.07 6.02 16.20
N TYR A 47 8.64 4.86 16.51
CA TYR A 47 7.90 3.66 16.85
C TYR A 47 8.60 2.90 17.98
N GLU A 48 7.81 2.36 18.90
CA GLU A 48 8.31 1.62 20.07
C GLU A 48 8.47 0.12 19.79
N SER A 49 7.72 -0.42 18.83
CA SER A 49 7.68 -1.86 18.55
C SER A 49 7.40 -2.17 17.08
N TYR A 50 8.02 -3.24 16.56
CA TYR A 50 7.70 -3.78 15.23
C TYR A 50 6.23 -4.21 15.10
N TRP A 51 5.59 -4.60 16.21
CA TRP A 51 4.17 -4.93 16.22
C TRP A 51 3.29 -3.71 15.94
N ALA A 52 3.68 -2.54 16.45
CA ALA A 52 2.99 -1.29 16.17
C ALA A 52 3.03 -0.97 14.67
N ILE A 53 4.19 -1.19 14.01
CA ILE A 53 4.33 -0.97 12.57
C ILE A 53 3.39 -1.88 11.77
N CYS A 54 3.31 -3.16 12.14
CA CYS A 54 2.40 -4.11 11.49
C CYS A 54 0.93 -3.68 11.65
N LEU A 55 0.51 -3.27 12.86
CA LEU A 55 -0.83 -2.78 13.11
C LEU A 55 -1.13 -1.48 12.36
N PHE A 56 -0.17 -0.56 12.32
CA PHE A 56 -0.30 0.71 11.60
C PHE A 56 -0.46 0.52 10.11
N LEU A 57 0.36 -0.35 9.49
CA LEU A 57 0.24 -0.67 8.08
C LEU A 57 -1.11 -1.35 7.78
N PHE A 58 -1.55 -2.27 8.66
CA PHE A 58 -2.85 -2.91 8.54
C PHE A 58 -4.00 -1.90 8.62
N LEU A 59 -3.96 -0.95 9.54
CA LEU A 59 -5.00 0.08 9.68
C LEU A 59 -4.98 1.07 8.53
N ILE A 60 -3.81 1.52 8.05
CA ILE A 60 -3.72 2.33 6.82
C ILE A 60 -4.34 1.58 5.64
N PHE A 61 -4.10 0.28 5.52
CA PHE A 61 -4.70 -0.51 4.45
C PHE A 61 -6.24 -0.57 4.55
N VAL A 62 -6.77 -0.84 5.75
CA VAL A 62 -8.22 -0.92 5.98
C VAL A 62 -8.90 0.45 5.79
N PHE A 63 -8.43 1.49 6.49
CA PHE A 63 -9.00 2.83 6.38
C PHE A 63 -8.71 3.46 5.02
N GLY A 64 -7.56 3.18 4.41
CA GLY A 64 -7.20 3.62 3.07
C GLY A 64 -8.19 3.09 2.06
N SER A 65 -8.46 1.77 2.07
CA SER A 65 -9.46 1.15 1.19
C SER A 65 -10.84 1.78 1.36
N ILE A 66 -11.26 2.08 2.59
CA ILE A 66 -12.57 2.69 2.86
C ILE A 66 -12.61 4.13 2.33
N THR A 67 -11.60 4.94 2.68
CA THR A 67 -11.53 6.36 2.32
C THR A 67 -11.35 6.58 0.82
N GLU A 68 -10.65 5.69 0.13
CA GLU A 68 -10.50 5.67 -1.32
C GLU A 68 -11.87 5.50 -2.03
N LEU A 69 -12.75 4.63 -1.52
CA LEU A 69 -14.11 4.49 -2.05
C LEU A 69 -14.89 5.81 -1.94
N PHE A 70 -14.78 6.50 -0.81
CA PHE A 70 -15.40 7.81 -0.62
C PHE A 70 -14.81 8.87 -1.57
N SER A 71 -13.48 8.89 -1.72
CA SER A 71 -12.77 9.77 -2.66
C SER A 71 -13.31 9.58 -4.09
N LYS A 72 -13.37 8.33 -4.57
CA LYS A 72 -13.84 8.01 -5.93
C LYS A 72 -15.31 8.38 -6.15
N VAL A 73 -16.17 8.17 -5.16
CA VAL A 73 -17.60 8.59 -5.23
C VAL A 73 -17.71 10.12 -5.33
N LEU A 74 -16.94 10.87 -4.53
CA LEU A 74 -16.95 12.33 -4.57
C LEU A 74 -16.42 12.88 -5.90
N ILE A 75 -15.30 12.34 -6.38
CA ILE A 75 -14.73 12.72 -7.69
C ILE A 75 -15.73 12.44 -8.82
N PHE A 76 -16.44 11.30 -8.75
CA PHE A 76 -17.49 10.98 -9.71
C PHE A 76 -18.63 12.01 -9.68
N LEU A 77 -19.06 12.44 -8.50
CA LEU A 77 -20.12 13.45 -8.35
C LEU A 77 -19.65 14.83 -8.88
N MET A 78 -18.40 15.20 -8.63
CA MET A 78 -17.79 16.44 -9.12
C MET A 78 -17.70 16.51 -10.64
N LYS A 79 -17.64 15.37 -11.32
CA LYS A 79 -17.63 15.30 -12.79
C LYS A 79 -18.89 15.94 -13.42
N ASN A 80 -20.01 15.96 -12.69
CA ASN A 80 -21.25 16.55 -13.16
C ASN A 80 -21.29 18.09 -13.00
N ALA A 81 -20.34 18.70 -12.28
CA ALA A 81 -20.36 20.11 -11.91
C ALA A 81 -19.88 21.08 -13.02
N ARG A 82 -19.65 20.61 -14.25
CA ARG A 82 -19.16 21.40 -15.41
C ARG A 82 -17.97 22.33 -15.07
N LEU A 83 -17.06 21.86 -14.21
CA LEU A 83 -15.85 22.60 -13.85
C LEU A 83 -14.86 22.67 -15.03
N ASN A 84 -14.04 23.72 -15.06
CA ASN A 84 -12.92 23.81 -16.00
C ASN A 84 -11.95 22.65 -15.75
N ARG A 85 -11.27 22.15 -16.80
CA ARG A 85 -10.43 20.93 -16.71
C ARG A 85 -9.37 20.99 -15.61
N VAL A 86 -8.73 22.15 -15.47
CA VAL A 86 -7.70 22.39 -14.43
C VAL A 86 -8.33 22.35 -13.04
N LEU A 87 -9.47 23.03 -12.84
CA LEU A 87 -10.19 23.04 -11.57
C LEU A 87 -10.66 21.64 -11.17
N PHE A 88 -11.14 20.83 -12.12
CA PHE A 88 -11.52 19.44 -11.86
C PHE A 88 -10.32 18.60 -11.41
N ILE A 89 -9.18 18.68 -12.10
CA ILE A 89 -7.99 17.90 -11.73
C ILE A 89 -7.46 18.32 -10.35
N THR A 90 -7.33 19.63 -10.09
CA THR A 90 -6.85 20.13 -8.80
C THR A 90 -7.77 19.74 -7.66
N SER A 91 -9.09 19.82 -7.87
CA SER A 91 -10.07 19.48 -6.83
C SER A 91 -10.16 17.96 -6.59
N ALA A 92 -10.05 17.13 -7.63
CA ALA A 92 -9.96 15.69 -7.49
C ALA A 92 -8.69 15.26 -6.73
N ALA A 93 -7.53 15.85 -7.07
CA ALA A 93 -6.28 15.61 -6.36
C ALA A 93 -6.36 16.02 -4.88
N PHE A 94 -6.99 17.17 -4.60
CA PHE A 94 -7.19 17.63 -3.23
C PHE A 94 -8.06 16.68 -2.41
N VAL A 95 -9.18 16.20 -2.98
CA VAL A 95 -10.05 15.22 -2.34
C VAL A 95 -9.27 13.95 -2.00
N ASP A 96 -8.50 13.44 -2.95
CA ASP A 96 -7.78 12.17 -2.79
C ASP A 96 -6.66 12.25 -1.74
N ILE A 97 -5.88 13.33 -1.78
CA ILE A 97 -4.85 13.62 -0.76
C ILE A 97 -5.50 13.79 0.61
N PHE A 98 -6.64 14.48 0.69
CA PHE A 98 -7.35 14.70 1.96
C PHE A 98 -7.84 13.40 2.59
N PHE A 99 -8.44 12.50 1.79
CA PHE A 99 -8.91 11.21 2.28
C PHE A 99 -7.76 10.28 2.67
N THR A 100 -6.67 10.28 1.90
CA THR A 100 -5.45 9.55 2.24
C THR A 100 -4.83 10.06 3.54
N PHE A 101 -4.75 11.38 3.69
CA PHE A 101 -4.28 12.04 4.92
C PHE A 101 -5.14 11.63 6.11
N LEU A 102 -6.47 11.66 5.96
CA LEU A 102 -7.41 11.27 7.00
C LEU A 102 -7.21 9.82 7.41
N SER A 103 -7.00 8.90 6.46
CA SER A 103 -6.73 7.49 6.73
C SER A 103 -5.46 7.30 7.56
N VAL A 104 -4.35 7.94 7.18
CA VAL A 104 -3.08 7.85 7.89
C VAL A 104 -3.19 8.47 9.29
N TYR A 105 -3.87 9.61 9.41
CA TYR A 105 -4.09 10.28 10.69
C TYR A 105 -4.94 9.43 11.66
N ILE A 106 -5.98 8.76 11.16
CA ILE A 106 -6.79 7.83 11.96
C ILE A 106 -5.95 6.63 12.40
N ALA A 107 -5.12 6.09 11.51
CA ALA A 107 -4.24 4.98 11.84
C ALA A 107 -3.22 5.34 12.93
N ASP A 108 -2.64 6.54 12.89
CA ASP A 108 -1.73 7.07 13.93
C ASP A 108 -2.45 7.18 15.28
N LEU A 109 -3.67 7.71 15.29
CA LEU A 109 -4.47 7.85 16.52
C LEU A 109 -4.84 6.51 17.17
N LEU A 110 -5.01 5.46 16.38
CA LEU A 110 -5.47 4.14 16.86
C LEU A 110 -4.32 3.23 17.30
N VAL A 111 -3.09 3.46 16.83
CA VAL A 111 -1.94 2.63 17.18
C VAL A 111 -1.13 3.24 18.31
N SER A 112 -1.19 2.61 19.47
CA SER A 112 -0.30 2.96 20.57
C SER A 112 1.15 2.58 20.25
N GLY A 113 2.09 3.49 20.51
CA GLY A 113 3.52 3.26 20.30
C GLY A 113 4.02 3.62 18.90
N ILE A 114 3.24 4.35 18.11
CA ILE A 114 3.69 5.05 16.90
C ILE A 114 3.33 6.53 17.06
N THR A 115 4.26 7.41 16.69
CA THR A 115 4.02 8.84 16.58
C THR A 115 4.48 9.31 15.22
N VAL A 116 3.50 9.63 14.37
CA VAL A 116 3.75 10.17 13.03
C VAL A 116 3.65 11.69 13.08
N SER A 117 4.74 12.37 12.72
CA SER A 117 4.69 13.83 12.60
C SER A 117 3.69 14.27 11.52
N ILE A 118 3.05 15.43 11.69
CA ILE A 118 2.11 15.95 10.70
C ILE A 118 2.74 16.12 9.30
N LEU A 119 4.05 16.41 9.27
CA LEU A 119 4.85 16.49 8.05
C LEU A 119 4.98 15.12 7.38
N ALA A 120 5.23 14.06 8.15
CA ALA A 120 5.28 12.69 7.66
C ALA A 120 3.93 12.24 7.08
N VAL A 121 2.81 12.54 7.77
CA VAL A 121 1.46 12.25 7.25
C VAL A 121 1.23 12.94 5.91
N THR A 122 1.62 14.20 5.80
CA THR A 122 1.45 15.00 4.56
C THR A 122 2.29 14.43 3.42
N LEU A 123 3.56 14.15 3.65
CA LEU A 123 4.47 13.57 2.65
C LEU A 123 4.00 12.20 2.18
N LEU A 124 3.54 11.36 3.11
CA LEU A 124 3.01 10.04 2.80
C LEU A 124 1.76 10.13 1.91
N SER A 125 0.86 11.07 2.22
CA SER A 125 -0.37 11.28 1.46
C SER A 125 -0.09 11.74 0.02
N VAL A 126 0.87 12.66 -0.15
CA VAL A 126 1.31 13.11 -1.48
C VAL A 126 1.99 11.97 -2.25
N LEU A 127 2.82 11.16 -1.59
CA LEU A 127 3.49 10.03 -2.23
C LEU A 127 2.47 8.98 -2.72
N PHE A 128 1.49 8.63 -1.89
CA PHE A 128 0.42 7.70 -2.28
C PHE A 128 -0.38 8.22 -3.46
N PHE A 129 -0.75 9.50 -3.45
CA PHE A 129 -1.44 10.13 -4.58
C PHE A 129 -0.61 10.06 -5.88
N LEU A 130 0.70 10.35 -5.80
CA LEU A 130 1.58 10.24 -6.97
C LEU A 130 1.70 8.80 -7.47
N MET A 131 1.75 7.83 -6.56
CA MET A 131 1.80 6.41 -6.90
C MET A 131 0.50 5.96 -7.58
N GLU A 132 -0.65 6.34 -7.02
CA GLU A 132 -1.96 6.03 -7.62
C GLU A 132 -2.11 6.70 -8.98
N SER A 133 -1.72 7.98 -9.11
CA SER A 133 -1.73 8.68 -10.39
C SER A 133 -0.82 8.03 -11.45
N ALA A 134 0.37 7.56 -11.04
CA ALA A 134 1.28 6.84 -11.92
C ALA A 134 0.70 5.49 -12.38
N LEU A 135 0.12 4.72 -11.46
CA LEU A 135 -0.53 3.44 -11.79
C LEU A 135 -1.74 3.64 -12.72
N ASP A 136 -2.61 4.61 -12.43
CA ASP A 136 -3.79 4.90 -13.25
C ASP A 136 -3.41 5.34 -14.67
N SER A 137 -2.30 6.08 -14.81
CA SER A 137 -1.77 6.46 -16.13
C SER A 137 -1.30 5.26 -16.96
N GLU A 138 -0.77 4.21 -16.32
CA GLU A 138 -0.38 2.97 -17.00
C GLU A 138 -1.57 2.06 -17.31
N PHE A 139 -2.58 2.00 -16.42
CA PHE A 139 -3.80 1.21 -16.63
C PHE A 139 -4.62 1.70 -17.84
N LEU A 140 -4.61 3.00 -18.14
CA LEU A 140 -5.29 3.56 -19.32
C LEU A 140 -4.58 3.24 -20.67
N ARG A 141 -3.28 2.91 -20.66
CA ARG A 141 -2.56 2.49 -21.87
C ARG A 141 -2.87 1.04 -22.27
N LYS A 142 -3.27 0.19 -21.33
CA LYS A 142 -3.58 -1.23 -21.61
C LYS A 142 -5.03 -1.49 -22.04
N LYS A 143 -5.94 -0.52 -21.84
CA LYS A 143 -7.36 -0.62 -22.23
C LYS A 143 -7.67 -0.06 -23.62
N THR A 144 -6.67 0.52 -24.28
CA THR A 144 -6.75 1.11 -25.64
C THR A 144 -5.89 0.37 -26.68
N SER A 145 -5.37 -0.82 -26.33
CA SER A 145 -4.72 -1.75 -27.27
C SER A 145 -5.54 -3.01 -27.46
#